data_AF-A0A127A814-F1
#
_entry.id   AF-A0A127A814-F1
#
_cell.length_a   1.000
_cell.length_b   1.000
_cell.length_c   1.000
_cell.angle_alpha   90.00
_cell.angle_beta   90.00
_cell.angle_gamma   90.00
#
_symmetry.space_group_name_H-M   'P 1'
#
loop_
_entity.id
_entity.type
_entity.pdbx_description
1 polymer ?
#
loop_
_entity_poly.entity_id
_entity_poly.type
_entity_poly.pdbx_seq_one_letter_code
_entity_poly.pdbx_strand_id
1 'polypeptide(L)' 'METMAAGAVDHRLEHLRGEGDLALQVLGIIHEVLAGPGLSEEAKDGLRRLIDAHPDHPEQALLEHLYRVRPLRAA' A
#
# COMPACT_ATOMS: atom_id res chain seq x y z
N MET A 1 15.24 30.39 -23.33
CA MET A 1 14.96 30.80 -21.94
C MET A 1 13.91 29.84 -21.39
N GLU A 2 14.08 29.47 -20.14
CA GLU A 2 13.59 28.28 -19.41
C GLU A 2 12.19 27.72 -19.69
N THR A 3 12.15 26.38 -19.74
CA THR A 3 11.07 25.49 -19.31
C THR A 3 10.65 25.78 -17.87
N MET A 4 9.36 25.94 -17.59
CA MET A 4 8.74 25.42 -16.37
C MET A 4 7.28 25.05 -16.65
N ALA A 5 7.06 23.74 -16.81
CA ALA A 5 5.77 23.11 -16.63
C ALA A 5 5.38 23.26 -15.15
N ALA A 6 4.39 24.10 -14.86
CA ALA A 6 3.86 24.22 -13.51
C ALA A 6 2.38 23.81 -13.52
N GLY A 7 2.09 22.70 -12.84
CA GLY A 7 0.77 22.44 -12.31
C GLY A 7 -0.08 21.40 -13.06
N ALA A 8 0.49 20.28 -13.51
CA ALA A 8 -0.30 19.06 -13.62
C ALA A 8 -0.54 18.53 -12.20
N VAL A 9 -1.49 19.16 -11.50
CA VAL A 9 -2.06 18.53 -10.30
C VAL A 9 -2.74 17.27 -10.82
N ASP A 10 -2.18 16.11 -10.49
CA ASP A 10 -2.72 14.82 -10.92
C ASP A 10 -4.10 14.66 -10.26
N HIS A 11 -5.15 14.94 -11.03
CA HIS A 11 -6.55 14.82 -10.60
C HIS A 11 -6.91 13.38 -10.15
N ARG A 12 -6.06 12.37 -10.41
CA ARG A 12 -6.23 11.04 -9.82
C ARG A 12 -6.11 11.02 -8.30
N LEU A 13 -5.39 11.98 -7.71
CA LEU A 13 -5.20 12.05 -6.27
C LEU A 13 -6.25 12.90 -5.56
N GLU A 14 -7.10 13.62 -6.30
CA GLU A 14 -8.24 14.34 -5.70
C GLU A 14 -9.31 13.40 -5.13
N HIS A 15 -9.35 12.14 -5.59
CA HIS A 15 -10.24 11.12 -5.02
C HIS A 15 -9.80 10.64 -3.62
N LEU A 16 -8.53 10.84 -3.25
CA LEU A 16 -8.02 10.55 -1.90
C LEU A 16 -8.36 11.68 -0.91
N ARG A 17 -9.01 12.74 -1.39
CA ARG A 17 -9.48 13.89 -0.60
C ARG A 17 -10.89 13.68 -0.04
N GLY A 18 -11.48 12.48 -0.22
CA GLY A 18 -12.57 12.00 0.60
C GLY A 18 -11.98 11.34 1.83
N GLU A 19 -12.31 11.82 3.01
CA GLU A 19 -11.82 11.40 4.33
C GLU A 19 -12.14 9.92 4.64
N GLY A 20 -11.48 9.01 3.95
CA GLY A 20 -11.38 7.61 4.30
C GLY A 20 -10.09 7.42 5.08
N ASP A 21 -10.23 7.00 6.33
CA ASP A 21 -9.15 6.58 7.23
C ASP A 21 -8.04 5.87 6.44
N LEU A 22 -6.77 6.22 6.68
CA LEU A 22 -5.61 5.58 6.05
C LEU A 22 -5.74 4.05 6.11
N ALA A 23 -6.27 3.53 7.22
CA ALA A 23 -6.56 2.12 7.38
C ALA A 23 -7.46 1.56 6.27
N LEU A 24 -8.54 2.27 5.89
CA LEU A 24 -9.46 1.83 4.84
C LEU A 24 -8.81 1.81 3.45
N GLN A 25 -7.99 2.81 3.14
CA GLN A 25 -7.29 2.87 1.86
C GLN A 25 -6.28 1.73 1.75
N VAL A 26 -5.54 1.48 2.83
CA VAL A 26 -4.58 0.38 2.90
C VAL A 26 -5.28 -0.97 2.80
N LEU A 27 -6.42 -1.15 3.47
CA LEU A 27 -7.23 -2.37 3.32
C LEU A 27 -7.66 -2.58 1.87
N GLY A 28 -8.09 -1.53 1.16
CA GLY A 28 -8.41 -1.62 -0.27
C GLY A 28 -7.24 -2.16 -1.10
N ILE A 29 -6.04 -1.59 -0.90
CA ILE A 29 -4.80 -2.05 -1.57
C ILE A 29 -4.51 -3.51 -1.24
N ILE A 30 -4.58 -3.89 0.04
CA ILE A 30 -4.36 -5.26 0.50
C ILE A 30 -5.33 -6.23 -0.18
N HIS A 31 -6.62 -5.88 -0.26
CA HIS A 31 -7.63 -6.72 -0.91
C HIS A 31 -7.31 -6.95 -2.39
N GLU A 32 -6.93 -5.89 -3.11
CA GLU A 32 -6.53 -6.00 -4.52
C GLU A 32 -5.29 -6.88 -4.70
N VAL A 33 -4.28 -6.72 -3.83
CA VAL A 33 -3.04 -7.52 -3.86
C VAL A 33 -3.32 -8.99 -3.58
N LEU A 34 -4.16 -9.30 -2.59
CA LEU A 34 -4.52 -10.67 -2.25
C LEU A 34 -5.35 -11.35 -3.35
N ALA A 35 -6.19 -10.60 -4.06
CA ALA A 35 -6.98 -11.10 -5.19
C ALA A 35 -6.15 -11.26 -6.47
N GLY A 36 -5.12 -10.43 -6.64
CA GLY A 36 -4.28 -10.43 -7.83
C GLY A 36 -3.32 -11.62 -7.94
N PRO A 37 -2.83 -11.93 -9.17
CA PRO A 37 -1.81 -12.95 -9.39
C PRO A 37 -0.38 -12.46 -9.08
N GLY A 38 -0.21 -11.19 -8.68
CA GLY A 38 1.10 -10.54 -8.52
C GLY A 38 1.89 -10.97 -7.28
N LEU A 39 1.27 -11.70 -6.36
CA LEU A 39 1.89 -12.23 -5.14
C LEU A 39 1.76 -13.76 -5.14
N SER A 40 2.79 -14.47 -4.66
CA SER A 40 2.67 -15.92 -4.44
C SER A 40 1.67 -16.22 -3.32
N GLU A 41 1.04 -17.39 -3.34
CA GLU A 41 0.09 -17.78 -2.29
C GLU A 41 0.75 -17.80 -0.89
N GLU A 42 2.02 -18.20 -0.80
CA GLU A 42 2.79 -18.13 0.46
C GLU A 42 2.92 -16.68 0.98
N ALA A 43 3.21 -15.72 0.08
CA ALA A 43 3.30 -14.32 0.45
C ALA A 43 1.93 -13.74 0.85
N LYS A 44 0.85 -14.19 0.21
CA LYS A 44 -0.53 -13.81 0.57
C LYS A 44 -0.91 -14.34 1.94
N ASP A 45 -0.56 -15.59 2.24
CA ASP A 45 -0.78 -16.19 3.55
C ASP A 45 0.03 -15.47 4.64
N GLY A 46 1.27 -15.09 4.34
CA GLY A 46 2.08 -14.25 5.21
C GLY A 46 1.42 -12.89 5.50
N LEU A 47 0.90 -12.23 4.47
CA LEU A 47 0.20 -10.95 4.61
C LEU A 47 -1.11 -11.09 5.42
N ARG A 48 -1.90 -12.16 5.19
CA ARG A 48 -3.11 -12.46 5.98
C ARG A 48 -2.81 -12.57 7.47
N ARG A 49 -1.76 -13.31 7.83
CA ARG A 49 -1.32 -13.45 9.24
C ARG A 49 -0.89 -12.12 9.86
N LEU A 50 -0.31 -11.23 9.07
CA LEU A 50 0.09 -9.90 9.55
C LEU A 50 -1.12 -9.00 9.78
N ILE A 51 -2.14 -9.08 8.93
CA ILE A 51 -3.41 -8.36 9.15
C ILE A 51 -4.09 -8.86 10.42
N ASP A 52 -4.12 -10.18 10.64
CA ASP A 52 -4.66 -10.76 11.88
C ASP A 52 -3.88 -10.32 13.12
N ALA A 53 -2.57 -10.08 12.99
CA ALA A 53 -1.73 -9.58 14.08
C ALA A 53 -1.89 -8.07 14.35
N HIS A 54 -2.36 -7.30 13.37
CA HIS A 54 -2.53 -5.85 13.42
C HIS A 54 -3.96 -5.44 13.01
N PRO A 55 -5.01 -5.85 13.76
CA PRO A 55 -6.40 -5.71 13.32
C PRO A 55 -6.86 -4.26 13.12
N ASP A 56 -6.30 -3.33 13.88
CA ASP A 56 -6.61 -1.89 13.79
C ASP A 56 -5.56 -1.09 13.01
N HIS A 57 -4.49 -1.75 12.54
CA HIS A 57 -3.32 -1.12 11.91
C HIS A 57 -2.88 -1.86 10.64
N PRO A 58 -3.74 -1.95 9.60
CA PRO A 58 -3.40 -2.62 8.35
C PRO A 58 -2.17 -2.00 7.64
N GLU A 59 -1.89 -0.72 7.87
CA GLU A 59 -0.68 -0.03 7.41
C GLU A 59 0.61 -0.62 8.00
N GLN A 60 0.57 -1.04 9.26
CA GLN A 60 1.71 -1.71 9.91
C GLN A 60 1.91 -3.11 9.35
N ALA A 61 0.82 -3.86 9.15
CA ALA A 61 0.86 -5.17 8.50
C ALA A 61 1.47 -5.10 7.10
N LEU A 62 1.05 -4.11 6.30
CA LEU A 62 1.58 -3.91 4.94
C LEU A 62 3.07 -3.52 4.96
N LEU A 63 3.48 -2.59 5.83
CA LEU A 63 4.88 -2.21 5.96
C LEU A 63 5.75 -3.38 6.39
N GLU A 64 5.32 -4.15 7.38
CA GLU A 64 6.05 -5.34 7.85
C GLU A 64 6.19 -6.38 6.73
N HIS A 65 5.13 -6.60 5.95
CA HIS A 65 5.19 -7.46 4.77
C HIS A 65 6.22 -6.96 3.76
N LEU A 66 6.21 -5.66 3.44
CA LEU A 66 7.15 -5.04 2.50
C LEU A 66 8.61 -5.16 2.96
N TYR A 67 8.89 -4.98 4.26
CA TYR A 67 10.22 -5.18 4.82
C TYR A 67 10.72 -6.62 4.70
N ARG A 68 9.81 -7.61 4.80
CA ARG A 68 10.17 -9.03 4.65
C ARG A 68 10.47 -9.41 3.20
N VAL A 69 9.72 -8.87 2.23
CA VAL A 69 9.90 -9.20 0.80
C VAL A 69 10.97 -8.36 0.10
N ARG A 70 11.23 -7.16 0.60
CA ARG A 70 12.35 -6.32 0.20
C ARG A 70 13.04 -5.82 1.45
N PRO A 71 14.13 -6.48 1.91
CA PRO A 71 15.03 -5.80 2.81
C PRO A 71 15.45 -4.52 2.08
N LEU A 72 15.08 -3.35 2.61
CA LEU A 72 15.57 -2.08 2.11
C LEU A 72 17.07 -2.27 1.94
N ARG A 73 17.58 -2.21 0.71
CA ARG A 73 19.03 -2.15 0.51
C ARG A 73 19.42 -0.86 1.22
N ALA A 74 20.01 -1.00 2.41
CA ALA A 74 20.68 0.09 3.08
C ALA A 74 21.65 0.67 2.05
N ALA A 75 21.37 1.89 1.62
CA ALA A 75 22.23 2.66 0.74
C ALA A 75 23.50 3.06 1.48
#